data_AF-A0A3M7GCH2-F1
#
_entry.id   AF-A0A3M7GCH2-F1
#
_cell.length_a   1.000
_cell.length_b   1.000
_cell.length_c   1.000
_cell.angle_alpha   90.00
_cell.angle_beta   90.00
_cell.angle_gamma   90.00
#
_symmetry.space_group_name_H-M   'P 1'
#
loop_
_entity.id
_entity.type
_entity.pdbx_description
1 polymer ?
#
loop_
_entity_poly.entity_id
_entity_poly.type
_entity_poly.pdbx_seq_one_letter_code
_entity_poly.pdbx_strand_id
1 'polypeptide(L)'
;MDIRLLRPSDIPQVQQTNITNLPENYFCKYYMYHALSWPQLSYVAVDISRPKKTPYDAPKVVGYVLAKMEEDPQDGIQHGHITSLSVMRTHRRLGLAEKLMRQSQRAMFETYGAQYVSLHVRVSNVAARSLYEDTLGFKNNGTEAGYYADGEDAYSMRKDLNYLQEEELDEESDDEGATVGQDEGGEVGSAGKENEASAAGQSKEAMRKVKVGRQLGVGDLVERNANGA
;
A
#
# COMPACT_ATOMS: atom_id res chain seq x y z
N MET A 1 -0.90 -19.59 -7.47
CA MET A 1 -0.75 -18.25 -8.06
C MET A 1 0.03 -17.42 -7.09
N ASP A 2 1.10 -16.80 -7.56
CA ASP A 2 1.94 -15.89 -6.78
C ASP A 2 1.41 -14.47 -6.95
N ILE A 3 1.39 -13.67 -5.89
CA ILE A 3 1.05 -12.24 -5.94
C ILE A 3 2.29 -11.48 -5.54
N ARG A 4 2.74 -10.59 -6.43
CA ARG A 4 3.95 -9.80 -6.21
C ARG A 4 3.84 -8.45 -6.89
N LEU A 5 4.76 -7.57 -6.54
CA LEU A 5 4.87 -6.25 -7.16
C LEU A 5 5.09 -6.36 -8.67
N LEU A 6 4.50 -5.43 -9.42
CA LEU A 6 4.69 -5.27 -10.87
C LEU A 6 6.15 -4.92 -11.15
N ARG A 7 6.76 -5.63 -12.10
CA ARG A 7 8.08 -5.27 -12.64
C ARG A 7 7.92 -4.66 -14.02
N PRO A 8 8.80 -3.73 -14.43
CA PRO A 8 8.75 -3.17 -15.79
C PRO A 8 8.80 -4.25 -16.89
N SER A 9 9.49 -5.37 -16.65
CA SER A 9 9.53 -6.51 -17.58
C SER A 9 8.21 -7.28 -17.71
N ASP A 10 7.26 -7.11 -16.78
CA ASP A 10 5.93 -7.71 -16.85
C ASP A 10 4.97 -6.92 -17.75
N ILE A 11 5.29 -5.66 -18.09
CA ILE A 11 4.40 -4.74 -18.82
C ILE A 11 3.81 -5.36 -20.11
N PRO A 12 4.57 -6.04 -20.98
CA PRO A 12 3.99 -6.67 -22.16
C PRO A 12 2.91 -7.72 -21.83
N GLN A 13 3.10 -8.49 -20.75
CA GLN A 13 2.12 -9.50 -20.31
C GLN A 13 0.91 -8.86 -19.63
N VAL A 14 1.12 -7.78 -18.88
CA VAL A 14 0.04 -6.96 -18.28
C VAL A 14 -0.82 -6.33 -19.37
N GLN A 15 -0.19 -5.71 -20.38
CA GLN A 15 -0.89 -5.12 -21.52
C GLN A 15 -1.67 -6.19 -22.31
N GLN A 16 -1.09 -7.36 -22.57
CA GLN A 16 -1.81 -8.46 -23.19
C GLN A 16 -3.02 -8.90 -22.34
N THR A 17 -2.89 -8.91 -21.02
CA THR A 17 -3.99 -9.25 -20.09
C THR A 17 -5.09 -8.19 -20.13
N ASN A 18 -4.74 -6.91 -20.23
CA ASN A 18 -5.70 -5.80 -20.41
C ASN A 18 -6.50 -5.99 -21.71
N ILE A 19 -5.81 -6.10 -22.85
CA ILE A 19 -6.43 -6.27 -24.18
C ILE A 19 -7.38 -7.48 -24.24
N THR A 20 -7.03 -8.56 -23.55
CA THR A 20 -7.85 -9.78 -23.55
C THR A 20 -9.14 -9.64 -22.74
N ASN A 21 -9.17 -8.75 -21.74
CA ASN A 21 -10.24 -8.72 -20.74
C ASN A 21 -11.06 -7.43 -20.71
N LEU A 22 -10.52 -6.31 -21.20
CA LEU A 22 -11.11 -4.98 -21.07
C LEU A 22 -11.16 -4.27 -22.44
N PRO A 23 -12.24 -3.55 -22.74
CA PRO A 23 -12.31 -2.68 -23.91
C PRO A 23 -11.46 -1.41 -23.76
N GLU A 24 -11.21 -0.94 -22.53
CA GLU A 24 -10.37 0.21 -22.24
C GLU A 24 -8.88 -0.18 -22.28
N ASN A 25 -8.20 0.26 -23.35
CA ASN A 25 -6.82 -0.10 -23.67
C ASN A 25 -5.90 1.11 -23.68
N TYR A 26 -4.63 0.86 -23.36
CA TYR A 26 -3.61 1.92 -23.24
C TYR A 26 -2.34 1.60 -24.03
N PHE A 27 -1.63 2.64 -24.46
CA PHE A 27 -0.29 2.50 -25.02
C PHE A 27 0.71 2.05 -23.95
N CYS A 28 1.77 1.33 -24.38
CA CYS A 28 2.84 0.86 -23.50
C CYS A 28 3.45 2.00 -22.65
N LYS A 29 3.58 3.20 -23.23
CA LYS A 29 4.04 4.41 -22.54
C LYS A 29 3.26 4.70 -21.24
N TYR A 30 1.95 4.45 -21.23
CA TYR A 30 1.10 4.71 -20.07
C TYR A 30 1.36 3.72 -18.92
N TYR A 31 1.62 2.45 -19.24
CA TYR A 31 2.05 1.46 -18.24
C TYR A 31 3.43 1.80 -17.67
N MET A 32 4.37 2.24 -18.53
CA MET A 32 5.70 2.68 -18.08
C MET A 32 5.61 3.89 -17.15
N TYR A 33 4.75 4.86 -17.46
CA TYR A 33 4.49 6.01 -16.59
C TYR A 33 4.04 5.57 -15.19
N HIS A 34 3.08 4.65 -15.08
CA HIS A 34 2.66 4.11 -13.77
C HIS A 34 3.80 3.39 -13.04
N ALA A 35 4.52 2.50 -13.75
CA ALA A 35 5.59 1.70 -13.16
C ALA A 35 6.79 2.54 -12.70
N LEU A 36 7.01 3.72 -13.28
CA LEU A 36 8.11 4.62 -12.94
C LEU A 36 7.70 5.69 -11.92
N SER A 37 6.48 6.20 -11.98
CA SER A 37 5.99 7.21 -11.04
C SER A 37 5.59 6.61 -9.69
N TRP A 38 4.94 5.44 -9.69
CA TRP A 38 4.44 4.77 -8.48
C TRP A 38 4.76 3.27 -8.46
N PRO A 39 6.06 2.89 -8.40
CA PRO A 39 6.47 1.50 -8.51
C PRO A 39 5.91 0.58 -7.41
N GLN A 40 5.53 1.12 -6.25
CA GLN A 40 5.03 0.37 -5.10
C GLN A 40 3.53 0.00 -5.18
N LEU A 41 2.77 0.63 -6.09
CA LEU A 41 1.30 0.54 -6.06
C LEU A 41 0.70 -0.54 -6.93
N SER A 42 1.42 -0.96 -7.98
CA SER A 42 0.91 -1.90 -8.97
C SER A 42 1.39 -3.31 -8.69
N TYR A 43 0.48 -4.29 -8.76
CA TYR A 43 0.74 -5.69 -8.44
C TYR A 43 0.30 -6.61 -9.57
N VAL A 44 0.92 -7.78 -9.65
CA VAL A 44 0.60 -8.82 -10.63
C VAL A 44 0.36 -10.16 -9.93
N ALA A 45 -0.61 -10.91 -10.45
CA ALA A 45 -0.83 -12.31 -10.12
C ALA A 45 -0.22 -13.18 -11.22
N VAL A 46 0.72 -14.05 -10.85
CA VAL A 46 1.51 -14.87 -11.77
C VAL A 46 1.25 -16.35 -11.55
N ASP A 47 1.10 -17.08 -12.67
CA ASP A 47 1.10 -18.54 -12.65
C ASP A 47 2.53 -19.08 -12.66
N ILE A 48 3.03 -19.38 -11.46
CA ILE A 48 4.35 -19.99 -11.23
C ILE A 48 4.41 -21.48 -11.60
N SER A 49 3.25 -22.14 -11.73
CA SER A 49 3.18 -23.57 -12.03
C SER A 49 3.30 -23.87 -13.53
N ARG A 50 3.16 -22.83 -14.37
CA ARG A 50 3.30 -22.96 -15.82
C ARG A 50 4.72 -23.41 -16.19
N PRO A 51 4.89 -24.57 -16.84
CA PRO A 51 6.20 -25.00 -17.29
C PRO A 51 6.74 -24.05 -18.36
N LYS A 52 8.01 -23.67 -18.23
CA LYS A 52 8.70 -22.86 -19.24
C LYS A 52 8.93 -23.71 -20.48
N LYS A 53 8.46 -23.25 -21.64
CA LYS A 53 8.72 -23.91 -22.93
C LYS A 53 10.10 -23.54 -23.46
N THR A 54 10.51 -22.31 -23.22
CA THR A 54 11.85 -21.81 -23.58
C THR A 54 12.53 -21.19 -22.35
N PRO A 55 13.87 -21.08 -22.35
CA PRO A 55 14.60 -20.36 -21.29
C PRO A 55 14.19 -18.88 -21.16
N TYR A 56 13.66 -18.29 -22.23
CA TYR A 56 13.27 -16.89 -22.33
C TYR A 56 11.77 -16.66 -22.06
N ASP A 57 11.02 -17.69 -21.67
CA ASP A 57 9.61 -17.56 -21.35
C ASP A 57 9.41 -16.55 -20.19
N ALA A 58 8.69 -15.47 -20.49
CA ALA A 58 8.29 -14.50 -19.49
C ALA A 58 7.32 -15.12 -18.47
N PRO A 59 7.25 -14.59 -17.23
CA PRO A 59 6.26 -15.00 -16.25
C PRO A 59 4.85 -14.85 -16.81
N LYS A 60 4.00 -15.88 -16.61
CA LYS A 60 2.61 -15.82 -17.09
C LYS A 60 1.77 -15.01 -16.12
N VAL A 61 1.54 -13.75 -16.45
CA VAL A 61 0.58 -12.89 -15.74
C VAL A 61 -0.83 -13.38 -16.05
N VAL A 62 -1.60 -13.65 -14.99
CA VAL A 62 -3.02 -14.06 -15.06
C VAL A 62 -3.96 -13.03 -14.46
N GLY A 63 -3.44 -12.04 -13.76
CA GLY A 63 -4.17 -10.87 -13.31
C GLY A 63 -3.22 -9.76 -12.89
N TYR A 64 -3.73 -8.54 -12.83
CA TYR A 64 -2.95 -7.37 -12.41
C TYR A 64 -3.87 -6.30 -11.83
N VAL A 65 -3.29 -5.43 -11.02
CA VAL A 65 -3.83 -4.13 -10.65
C VAL A 65 -2.82 -3.06 -11.04
N LEU A 66 -3.28 -2.07 -11.79
CA LEU A 66 -2.53 -0.89 -12.18
C LEU A 66 -3.11 0.30 -11.43
N ALA A 67 -2.28 0.94 -10.63
CA ALA A 67 -2.68 1.97 -9.69
C ALA A 67 -1.72 3.17 -9.73
N LYS A 68 -2.26 4.34 -9.41
CA LYS A 68 -1.53 5.60 -9.31
C LYS A 68 -1.97 6.39 -8.07
N MET A 69 -1.19 7.40 -7.71
CA MET A 69 -1.70 8.51 -6.89
C MET A 69 -2.34 9.56 -7.80
N GLU A 70 -3.36 10.26 -7.31
CA GLU A 70 -3.86 11.42 -8.04
C GLU A 70 -2.91 12.59 -7.87
N GLU A 71 -2.47 13.19 -8.98
CA GLU A 71 -1.46 14.26 -8.98
C GLU A 71 -2.10 15.61 -8.66
N ASP A 72 -3.33 15.85 -9.16
CA ASP A 72 -4.08 17.08 -8.96
C ASP A 72 -5.45 16.81 -8.32
N PRO A 73 -5.52 16.55 -7.00
CA PRO A 73 -6.79 16.30 -6.33
C PRO A 73 -7.67 17.56 -6.33
N GLN A 74 -8.89 17.47 -6.88
CA GLN A 74 -9.85 18.58 -6.86
C GLN A 74 -10.21 19.01 -5.43
N ASP A 75 -10.27 18.04 -4.51
CA ASP A 75 -10.63 18.25 -3.11
C ASP A 75 -9.43 18.69 -2.24
N GLY A 76 -8.22 18.73 -2.81
CA GLY A 76 -6.97 18.94 -2.08
C GLY A 76 -6.54 17.76 -1.19
N ILE A 77 -7.26 16.64 -1.22
CA ILE A 77 -6.97 15.44 -0.41
C ILE A 77 -6.15 14.44 -1.22
N GLN A 78 -5.01 14.02 -0.67
CA GLN A 78 -4.17 12.99 -1.28
C GLN A 78 -4.86 11.63 -1.27
N HIS A 79 -5.04 11.05 -2.45
CA HIS A 79 -5.75 9.79 -2.63
C HIS A 79 -5.19 8.98 -3.80
N GLY A 80 -5.39 7.67 -3.74
CA GLY A 80 -5.03 6.76 -4.81
C GLY A 80 -6.15 6.58 -5.83
N HIS A 81 -5.80 6.17 -7.04
CA HIS A 81 -6.75 5.83 -8.09
C HIS A 81 -6.40 4.48 -8.74
N ILE A 82 -7.41 3.63 -8.92
CA ILE A 82 -7.26 2.35 -9.62
C ILE A 82 -7.53 2.55 -11.09
N THR A 83 -6.44 2.69 -11.86
CA THR A 83 -6.50 2.87 -13.32
C THR A 83 -7.07 1.64 -14.02
N SER A 84 -6.64 0.43 -13.63
CA SER A 84 -7.10 -0.79 -14.28
C SER A 84 -6.91 -2.02 -13.40
N LEU A 85 -7.94 -2.85 -13.29
CA LEU A 85 -7.91 -4.14 -12.59
C LEU A 85 -8.47 -5.21 -13.50
N SER A 86 -7.73 -6.31 -13.67
CA SER A 86 -8.22 -7.42 -14.47
C SER A 86 -7.63 -8.76 -14.07
N VAL A 87 -8.45 -9.80 -14.21
CA VAL A 87 -8.05 -11.20 -14.03
C VAL A 87 -8.59 -12.00 -15.21
N MET A 88 -7.71 -12.81 -15.82
CA MET A 88 -8.04 -13.74 -16.89
C MET A 88 -9.26 -14.59 -16.50
N ARG A 89 -10.21 -14.76 -17.42
CA ARG A 89 -11.47 -15.49 -17.17
C ARG A 89 -11.27 -16.87 -16.53
N THR A 90 -10.24 -17.60 -16.96
CA THR A 90 -9.87 -18.92 -16.45
C THR A 90 -9.37 -18.93 -15.00
N HIS A 91 -9.04 -17.77 -14.43
CA HIS A 91 -8.46 -17.59 -13.10
C HIS A 91 -9.33 -16.71 -12.19
N ARG A 92 -10.57 -16.41 -12.59
CA ARG A 92 -11.54 -15.67 -11.77
C ARG A 92 -12.10 -16.56 -10.66
N ARG A 93 -12.73 -15.94 -9.65
CA ARG A 93 -13.33 -16.62 -8.47
C ARG A 93 -12.31 -17.37 -7.59
N LEU A 94 -11.04 -16.99 -7.68
CA LEU A 94 -9.94 -17.48 -6.83
C LEU A 94 -9.49 -16.43 -5.79
N GLY A 95 -10.24 -15.34 -5.61
CA GLY A 95 -9.89 -14.23 -4.71
C GLY A 95 -8.70 -13.38 -5.18
N LEU A 96 -8.20 -13.55 -6.40
CA LEU A 96 -7.01 -12.83 -6.88
C LEU A 96 -7.21 -11.32 -6.96
N ALA A 97 -8.36 -10.87 -7.48
CA ALA A 97 -8.66 -9.45 -7.61
C ALA A 97 -8.72 -8.75 -6.25
N GLU A 98 -9.35 -9.39 -5.26
CA GLU A 98 -9.40 -8.88 -3.88
C GLU A 98 -8.00 -8.74 -3.29
N LYS A 99 -7.16 -9.79 -3.38
CA LYS A 99 -5.81 -9.77 -2.84
C LYS A 99 -4.93 -8.70 -3.50
N LEU A 100 -5.03 -8.55 -4.84
CA LEU A 100 -4.32 -7.50 -5.58
C LEU A 100 -4.74 -6.10 -5.10
N MET A 101 -6.04 -5.87 -4.95
CA MET A 101 -6.58 -4.59 -4.48
C MET A 101 -6.13 -4.27 -3.05
N ARG A 102 -6.19 -5.22 -2.12
CA ARG A 102 -5.75 -5.01 -0.73
C ARG A 102 -4.27 -4.63 -0.64
N GLN A 103 -3.41 -5.30 -1.42
CA GLN A 103 -1.98 -4.98 -1.49
C GLN A 103 -1.74 -3.57 -2.05
N SER A 104 -2.45 -3.20 -3.11
CA SER A 104 -2.37 -1.85 -3.68
C SER A 104 -2.85 -0.77 -2.69
N GLN A 105 -3.98 -1.00 -2.02
CA GLN A 105 -4.54 -0.09 -1.01
C GLN A 105 -3.59 0.13 0.17
N ARG A 106 -3.02 -0.96 0.72
CA ARG A 106 -2.04 -0.86 1.81
C ARG A 106 -0.81 -0.06 1.38
N ALA A 107 -0.27 -0.33 0.19
CA ALA A 107 0.86 0.44 -0.34
C ALA A 107 0.54 1.92 -0.59
N MET A 108 -0.69 2.26 -1.03
CA MET A 108 -1.14 3.66 -1.18
C MET A 108 -1.13 4.39 0.17
N PHE A 109 -1.64 3.73 1.20
CA PHE A 109 -1.68 4.27 2.55
C PHE A 109 -0.28 4.43 3.15
N GLU A 110 0.49 3.34 3.23
CA GLU A 110 1.80 3.31 3.89
C GLU A 110 2.84 4.19 3.18
N THR A 111 2.90 4.16 1.85
CA THR A 111 3.97 4.85 1.10
C THR A 111 3.64 6.30 0.80
N TYR A 112 2.36 6.62 0.59
CA TYR A 112 1.94 7.93 0.09
C TYR A 112 0.90 8.62 0.98
N GLY A 113 0.55 8.08 2.14
CA GLY A 113 -0.42 8.69 3.05
C GLY A 113 -1.81 8.89 2.42
N ALA A 114 -2.20 8.02 1.50
CA ALA A 114 -3.48 8.13 0.82
C ALA A 114 -4.65 8.01 1.81
N GLN A 115 -5.54 9.00 1.85
CA GLN A 115 -6.70 8.95 2.77
C GLN A 115 -7.84 8.08 2.23
N TYR A 116 -7.94 8.00 0.91
CA TYR A 116 -8.93 7.17 0.23
C TYR A 116 -8.40 6.66 -1.10
N VAL A 117 -9.14 5.72 -1.70
CA VAL A 117 -8.91 5.23 -3.05
C VAL A 117 -10.19 5.40 -3.88
N SER A 118 -10.03 5.86 -5.13
CA SER A 118 -11.11 6.03 -6.09
C SER A 118 -10.97 5.11 -7.31
N LEU A 119 -12.09 4.82 -7.97
CA LEU A 119 -12.13 4.08 -9.24
C LEU A 119 -13.42 4.34 -10.00
N HIS A 120 -13.42 4.00 -11.29
CA HIS A 120 -14.61 3.99 -12.13
C HIS A 120 -14.98 2.57 -12.54
N VAL A 121 -16.28 2.26 -12.50
CA VAL A 121 -16.81 0.96 -12.93
C VAL A 121 -18.07 1.12 -13.77
N ARG A 122 -18.16 0.37 -14.87
CA ARG A 122 -19.37 0.24 -15.70
C ARG A 122 -20.58 -0.14 -14.86
N VAL A 123 -21.69 0.58 -15.05
CA VAL A 123 -22.95 0.31 -14.34
C VAL A 123 -23.47 -1.11 -14.57
N SER A 124 -23.24 -1.66 -15.78
CA SER A 124 -23.62 -3.02 -16.17
C SER A 124 -22.68 -4.12 -15.64
N ASN A 125 -21.51 -3.77 -15.11
CA ASN A 125 -20.51 -4.76 -14.68
C ASN A 125 -20.78 -5.29 -13.27
N VAL A 126 -21.79 -6.16 -13.17
CA VAL A 126 -22.27 -6.77 -11.91
C VAL A 126 -21.15 -7.45 -11.13
N ALA A 127 -20.23 -8.15 -11.81
CA ALA A 127 -19.16 -8.89 -11.14
C ALA A 127 -18.13 -7.95 -10.48
N ALA A 128 -17.74 -6.87 -11.16
CA ALA A 128 -16.83 -5.89 -10.59
C ALA A 128 -17.52 -5.08 -9.48
N ARG A 129 -18.79 -4.73 -9.66
CA ARG A 129 -19.58 -4.04 -8.63
C ARG A 129 -19.67 -4.86 -7.35
N SER A 130 -19.99 -6.14 -7.42
CA SER A 130 -20.01 -7.00 -6.22
C SER A 130 -18.64 -7.10 -5.55
N LEU A 131 -17.55 -7.18 -6.32
CA LEU A 131 -16.20 -7.12 -5.76
C LEU A 131 -15.95 -5.80 -5.00
N TYR A 132 -16.30 -4.66 -5.60
CA TYR A 132 -16.02 -3.36 -5.01
C TYR A 132 -16.95 -3.03 -3.84
N GLU A 133 -18.27 -3.19 -4.02
CA GLU A 133 -19.30 -2.91 -3.01
C GLU A 133 -19.26 -3.93 -1.88
N ASP A 134 -19.41 -5.23 -2.18
CA ASP A 134 -19.64 -6.25 -1.15
C ASP A 134 -18.34 -6.74 -0.50
N THR A 135 -17.30 -7.03 -1.30
CA THR A 135 -16.06 -7.61 -0.78
C THR A 135 -15.10 -6.56 -0.26
N LEU A 136 -14.93 -5.46 -1.00
CA LEU A 136 -13.94 -4.44 -0.68
C LEU A 136 -14.52 -3.25 0.09
N GLY A 137 -15.84 -3.05 0.13
CA GLY A 137 -16.47 -1.98 0.90
C GLY A 137 -16.34 -0.59 0.28
N PHE A 138 -16.22 -0.50 -1.04
CA PHE A 138 -16.34 0.77 -1.77
C PHE A 138 -17.77 1.28 -1.74
N LYS A 139 -17.91 2.60 -1.66
CA LYS A 139 -19.19 3.31 -1.74
C LYS A 139 -19.28 4.03 -3.07
N ASN A 140 -20.49 4.05 -3.65
CA ASN A 140 -20.76 4.85 -4.83
C ASN A 140 -20.82 6.33 -4.44
N ASN A 141 -19.93 7.15 -5.01
CA ASN A 141 -19.84 8.59 -4.78
C ASN A 141 -20.64 9.39 -5.81
N GLY A 142 -20.91 8.81 -6.99
CA GLY A 142 -21.64 9.49 -8.06
C GLY A 142 -21.72 8.66 -9.33
N THR A 143 -22.59 9.07 -10.25
CA THR A 143 -22.69 8.46 -11.59
C THR A 143 -22.23 9.47 -12.63
N GLU A 144 -21.29 9.07 -13.47
CA GLU A 144 -20.76 9.87 -14.57
C GLU A 144 -21.40 9.39 -15.87
N ALA A 145 -22.25 10.25 -16.46
CA ALA A 145 -23.02 9.92 -17.66
C ALA A 145 -22.12 9.89 -18.90
N GLY A 146 -22.24 8.85 -19.72
CA GLY A 146 -21.47 8.70 -20.96
C GLY A 146 -19.95 8.67 -20.76
N TYR A 147 -19.48 8.16 -19.62
CA TYR A 147 -18.06 8.12 -19.26
C TYR A 147 -17.24 7.25 -20.22
N TYR A 148 -17.77 6.08 -20.59
CA TYR A 148 -17.07 5.16 -21.49
C TYR A 148 -17.29 5.53 -22.97
N ALA A 149 -16.36 5.14 -23.83
CA ALA A 149 -16.37 5.52 -25.25
C ALA A 149 -17.58 5.01 -26.05
N ASP A 150 -18.23 3.95 -25.56
CA ASP A 150 -19.48 3.39 -26.10
C ASP A 150 -20.74 4.08 -25.54
N GLY A 151 -20.57 5.13 -24.73
CA GLY A 151 -21.64 5.91 -24.12
C GLY A 151 -22.20 5.28 -22.84
N GLU A 152 -21.61 4.20 -22.32
CA GLU A 152 -22.04 3.64 -21.04
C GLU A 152 -21.65 4.56 -19.87
N ASP A 153 -22.56 4.67 -18.91
CA ASP A 153 -22.32 5.38 -17.66
C ASP A 153 -21.33 4.62 -16.75
N ALA A 154 -20.64 5.36 -15.89
CA ALA A 154 -19.76 4.81 -14.87
C ALA A 154 -20.23 5.20 -13.46
N TYR A 155 -20.11 4.29 -12.51
CA TYR A 155 -20.09 4.66 -11.10
C TYR A 155 -18.68 5.10 -10.71
N SER A 156 -18.60 6.30 -10.16
CA SER A 156 -17.43 6.80 -9.45
C SER A 156 -17.49 6.28 -8.02
N MET A 157 -16.60 5.34 -7.69
CA MET A 157 -16.59 4.68 -6.39
C MET A 157 -15.40 5.14 -5.55
N ARG A 158 -15.63 5.24 -4.25
CA ARG A 158 -14.63 5.66 -3.26
C ARG A 158 -14.61 4.72 -2.06
N LYS A 159 -13.42 4.45 -1.53
CA LYS A 159 -13.22 3.77 -0.25
C LYS A 159 -12.22 4.55 0.60
N ASP A 160 -12.60 4.88 1.83
CA ASP A 160 -11.69 5.48 2.80
C ASP A 160 -10.72 4.44 3.36
N LEU A 161 -9.47 4.84 3.60
CA LEU A 161 -8.37 3.98 4.05
C LEU A 161 -8.06 4.10 5.55
N ASN A 162 -8.83 4.89 6.30
CA ASN A 162 -8.61 5.14 7.73
C ASN A 162 -8.56 3.87 8.59
N TYR A 163 -9.21 2.78 8.19
CA TYR A 163 -9.16 1.50 8.91
C TYR A 163 -7.73 0.90 8.98
N LEU A 164 -6.86 1.23 8.01
CA LEU A 164 -5.47 0.79 8.02
C LEU A 164 -4.65 1.52 9.08
N GLN A 165 -5.06 2.73 9.47
CA GLN A 165 -4.43 3.46 10.57
C GLN A 165 -4.69 2.78 11.92
N GLU A 166 -5.89 2.23 12.10
CA GLU A 166 -6.24 1.45 13.29
C GLU A 166 -5.42 0.15 13.34
N GLU A 167 -5.30 -0.55 12.20
CA GLU A 167 -4.47 -1.76 12.09
C GLU A 167 -2.98 -1.50 12.42
N GLU A 168 -2.39 -0.40 11.93
CA GLU A 168 -1.00 -0.04 12.25
C GLU A 168 -0.81 0.26 13.74
N LEU A 169 -1.75 0.97 14.37
CA LEU A 169 -1.67 1.29 15.81
C LEU A 169 -1.77 0.04 16.69
N ASP A 170 -2.60 -0.93 16.30
CA ASP A 170 -2.71 -2.21 17.00
C ASP A 170 -1.40 -3.02 16.85
N GLU A 171 -0.83 -3.10 15.64
CA GLU A 171 0.46 -3.76 15.37
C GLU A 171 1.62 -3.15 16.18
N GLU A 172 1.68 -1.81 16.33
CA GLU A 172 2.71 -1.13 17.15
C GLU A 172 2.53 -1.39 18.66
N SER A 173 1.28 -1.49 19.14
CA SER A 173 0.99 -1.72 20.55
C SER A 173 1.38 -3.14 21.02
N ASP A 174 1.28 -4.12 20.12
CA ASP A 174 1.69 -5.50 20.38
C ASP A 174 3.21 -5.66 20.44
N ASP A 175 3.97 -4.86 19.68
CA ASP A 175 5.45 -4.89 19.68
C ASP A 175 6.05 -4.19 20.92
N GLU A 176 5.43 -3.10 21.40
CA GLU A 176 5.80 -2.49 22.69
C GLU A 176 5.47 -3.41 23.90
N GLY A 177 4.51 -4.32 23.76
CA GLY A 177 4.17 -5.33 24.78
C GLY A 177 5.19 -6.46 24.93
N ALA A 178 6.07 -6.68 23.94
CA ALA A 178 6.97 -7.83 23.88
C ALA A 178 8.38 -7.60 24.47
N THR A 179 8.73 -6.38 24.89
CA THR A 179 10.10 -6.02 25.34
C THR A 179 10.26 -5.59 26.80
N VAL A 180 9.29 -5.90 27.67
CA VAL A 180 9.54 -5.87 29.13
C VAL A 180 9.77 -7.30 29.61
N GLY A 181 10.97 -7.82 29.35
CA GLY A 181 11.45 -9.01 30.05
C GLY A 181 11.38 -8.75 31.55
N GLN A 182 10.55 -9.52 32.26
CA GLN A 182 10.60 -9.57 33.71
C GLN A 182 12.00 -10.05 34.10
N ASP A 183 12.73 -9.20 34.81
CA ASP A 183 13.98 -9.58 35.46
C ASP A 183 13.63 -10.57 36.59
N GLU A 184 13.64 -11.87 36.26
CA GLU A 184 13.54 -12.98 37.22
C GLU A 184 14.90 -13.28 37.89
N GLY A 185 15.80 -12.30 37.97
CA GLY A 185 17.03 -12.38 38.74
C GLY A 185 16.76 -12.30 40.24
N GLY A 186 16.55 -13.45 40.88
CA GLY A 186 16.53 -13.54 42.34
C GLY A 186 17.85 -13.08 42.98
N GLU A 187 17.74 -12.44 44.16
CA GLU A 187 18.88 -11.93 44.93
C GLU A 187 19.79 -13.08 45.40
N VAL A 188 20.92 -13.27 44.72
CA VAL A 188 21.94 -14.26 45.11
C VAL A 188 23.00 -13.59 45.99
N GLY A 189 22.93 -13.83 47.29
CA GLY A 189 24.09 -13.76 48.18
C GLY A 189 23.89 -13.01 49.49
N SER A 190 23.60 -13.76 50.56
CA SER A 190 23.80 -13.30 51.94
C SER A 190 25.28 -13.41 52.31
N ALA A 191 26.09 -12.44 51.90
CA ALA A 191 27.46 -12.31 52.39
C ALA A 191 27.82 -10.84 52.59
N GLY A 192 27.85 -10.41 53.86
CA GLY A 192 28.56 -9.20 54.26
C GLY A 192 27.71 -8.03 54.76
N LYS A 193 26.84 -8.26 55.75
CA LYS A 193 26.60 -7.22 56.76
C LYS A 193 27.82 -7.18 57.67
N GLU A 194 28.68 -6.19 57.49
CA GLU A 194 29.50 -5.55 58.54
C GLU A 194 30.42 -4.48 57.91
N ASN A 195 29.93 -3.25 57.84
CA ASN A 195 30.62 -2.01 58.23
C ASN A 195 29.82 -0.79 57.76
N GLU A 196 28.99 -0.24 58.66
CA GLU A 196 28.64 1.17 58.61
C GLU A 196 29.83 1.98 59.11
N ALA A 197 30.51 2.71 58.22
CA ALA A 197 30.99 4.07 58.46
C ALA A 197 31.68 4.63 57.21
N SER A 198 31.23 5.83 56.80
CA SER A 198 31.89 6.79 55.90
C SER A 198 31.86 6.53 54.39
N ALA A 199 30.89 7.15 53.71
CA ALA A 199 31.15 8.07 52.59
C ALA A 199 29.81 8.67 52.11
N ALA A 200 29.57 9.92 52.50
CA ALA A 200 28.51 10.73 51.96
C ALA A 200 28.84 11.13 50.50
N GLY A 201 27.82 11.10 49.64
CA GLY A 201 27.75 11.93 48.44
C GLY A 201 28.01 11.20 47.13
N GLN A 202 26.93 10.77 46.47
CA GLN A 202 26.76 10.94 45.02
C GLN A 202 25.27 10.84 44.69
N SER A 203 24.71 11.98 44.30
CA SER A 203 23.36 12.15 43.77
C SER A 203 23.20 11.32 42.49
N LYS A 204 22.16 10.48 42.42
CA LYS A 204 21.70 9.88 41.17
C LYS A 204 21.26 11.01 40.23
N GLU A 205 22.03 11.25 39.18
CA GLU A 205 21.62 12.11 38.07
C GLU A 205 20.33 11.57 37.47
N ALA A 206 19.32 12.45 37.39
CA ALA A 206 18.07 12.14 36.72
C ALA A 206 18.33 12.00 35.21
N MET A 207 18.10 10.80 34.67
CA MET A 207 18.17 10.56 33.23
C MET A 207 17.15 11.46 32.51
N ARG A 208 17.67 12.33 31.64
CA ARG A 208 16.87 13.19 30.77
C ARG A 208 16.41 12.37 29.55
N LYS A 209 15.13 12.07 29.44
CA LYS A 209 14.55 11.57 28.19
C LYS A 209 14.68 12.65 27.12
N VAL A 210 15.48 12.38 26.09
CA VAL A 210 15.58 13.23 24.89
C VAL A 210 14.77 12.58 23.79
N LYS A 211 13.81 13.31 23.25
CA LYS A 211 13.00 12.86 22.11
C LYS A 211 13.91 12.83 20.88
N VAL A 212 14.20 11.64 20.37
CA VAL A 212 14.95 11.49 19.11
C VAL A 212 14.05 12.01 17.99
N GLY A 213 14.50 13.06 17.31
CA GLY A 213 13.74 13.68 16.23
C GLY A 213 13.60 12.75 15.03
N ARG A 214 12.42 12.78 14.41
CA ARG A 214 12.11 12.15 13.12
C ARG A 214 13.19 12.49 12.09
N GLN A 215 13.66 11.52 11.32
CA GLN A 215 14.53 11.79 10.16
C GLN A 215 13.76 12.68 9.18
N LEU A 216 14.28 13.89 8.96
CA LEU A 216 13.76 14.83 7.97
C LEU A 216 13.95 14.21 6.58
N GLY A 217 12.84 14.10 5.83
CA GLY A 217 12.89 13.62 4.46
C GLY A 217 13.49 14.68 3.55
N VAL A 218 13.86 14.30 2.32
CA VAL A 218 14.44 15.21 1.32
C VAL A 218 13.53 16.43 1.03
N GLY A 219 12.22 16.31 1.29
CA GLY A 219 11.25 17.41 1.17
C GLY A 219 11.32 18.47 2.28
N ASP A 220 11.95 18.19 3.42
CA ASP A 220 12.05 19.13 4.55
C ASP A 220 13.30 20.03 4.46
N LEU A 221 14.19 19.77 3.49
CA LEU A 221 15.37 20.57 3.19
C LEU A 221 15.03 21.72 2.25
N VAL A 222 14.33 22.74 2.78
CA VAL A 222 14.18 24.02 2.08
C VAL A 222 15.22 25.02 2.62
N GLU A 223 16.16 25.41 1.77
CA GLU A 223 17.15 26.45 2.09
C GLU A 223 16.45 27.78 2.39
N ARG A 224 16.59 28.27 3.63
CA ARG A 224 16.25 29.66 3.96
C ARG A 224 17.40 30.54 3.54
N ASN A 225 17.24 31.24 2.42
CA ASN A 225 18.14 32.33 2.04
C ASN A 225 18.03 33.47 3.06
N ALA A 226 19.11 33.70 3.81
CA ALA A 226 19.27 34.89 4.63
C ALA A 226 19.65 36.07 3.72
N ASN A 227 18.67 36.83 3.26
CA ASN A 227 18.88 38.20 2.82
C ASN A 227 17.65 39.03 3.18
N GLY A 228 17.79 39.73 4.31
CA GLY A 228 16.82 40.65 4.88
C GLY A 228 17.50 41.48 5.95
N ALA A 229 18.37 42.38 5.50
CA ALA A 229 18.85 43.55 6.23
C ALA A 229 19.01 44.69 5.23
#